data_AF-A0A7C3JL17-F1
#
_entry.id   AF-A0A7C3JL17-F1
#
_cell.length_a   1.000
_cell.length_b   1.000
_cell.length_c   1.000
_cell.angle_alpha   90.00
_cell.angle_beta   90.00
_cell.angle_gamma   90.00
#
_symmetry.space_group_name_H-M   'P 1'
#
loop_
_entity.id
_entity.type
_entity.pdbx_description
1 polymer ?
#
loop_
_entity_poly.entity_id
_entity_poly.type
_entity_poly.pdbx_seq_one_letter_code
_entity_poly.pdbx_strand_id
1 'polypeptide(L)'
;MNTVNPTNPRAQLIKRRDEMALTLRHVELQKSDIEAKEASMDREARASRLTLLRDLSQWYAQEIKQVDQALRRVGQVNFAVCSGCGALLTSERHATHSAGKLCVQCQDQREL
;
A
#
# COMPACT_ATOMS: atom_id res chain seq x y z
N MET A 1 0.60 -30.52 0.44
CA MET A 1 0.33 -29.51 -0.60
C MET A 1 -0.29 -28.30 0.10
N ASN A 2 0.50 -27.27 0.38
CA ASN A 2 0.04 -26.10 1.11
C ASN A 2 -0.73 -25.18 0.17
N THR A 3 -2.03 -25.05 0.42
CA THR A 3 -2.92 -24.12 -0.28
C THR A 3 -2.60 -22.70 0.19
N VAL A 4 -1.77 -22.01 -0.59
CA VAL A 4 -1.58 -20.55 -0.44
C VAL A 4 -2.94 -19.92 -0.70
N ASN A 5 -3.58 -19.45 0.37
CA ASN A 5 -4.80 -18.66 0.33
C ASN A 5 -4.53 -17.44 -0.57
N PRO A 6 -5.26 -17.21 -1.69
CA PRO A 6 -5.00 -16.07 -2.56
C PRO A 6 -5.61 -14.82 -1.93
N THR A 7 -5.10 -14.41 -0.77
CA THR A 7 -5.44 -13.10 -0.21
C THR A 7 -4.93 -12.03 -1.18
N ASN A 8 -5.86 -11.24 -1.71
CA ASN A 8 -5.57 -10.12 -2.61
C ASN A 8 -4.55 -9.17 -1.93
N PRO A 9 -3.28 -9.14 -2.38
CA PRO A 9 -2.23 -8.37 -1.72
C PRO A 9 -2.52 -6.87 -1.73
N ARG A 10 -3.22 -6.38 -2.76
CA ARG A 10 -3.66 -4.98 -2.84
C ARG A 10 -4.68 -4.66 -1.74
N ALA A 11 -5.65 -5.54 -1.51
CA ALA A 11 -6.66 -5.35 -0.47
C ALA A 11 -6.04 -5.33 0.93
N GLN A 12 -5.05 -6.19 1.19
CA GLN A 12 -4.31 -6.20 2.46
C GLN A 12 -3.52 -4.90 2.68
N LEU A 13 -2.84 -4.41 1.63
CA LEU A 13 -2.10 -3.15 1.70
C LEU A 13 -3.02 -1.95 1.92
N ILE A 14 -4.19 -1.90 1.26
CA ILE A 14 -5.20 -0.85 1.49
C ILE A 14 -5.68 -0.88 2.94
N LYS A 15 -6.05 -2.06 3.45
CA LYS A 15 -6.49 -2.22 4.84
C LYS A 15 -5.43 -1.73 5.83
N ARG A 16 -4.18 -2.17 5.65
CA ARG A 16 -3.05 -1.74 6.51
C ARG A 16 -2.85 -0.22 6.48
N ARG A 17 -2.90 0.40 5.29
CA ARG A 17 -2.79 1.86 5.14
C ARG A 17 -3.89 2.58 5.91
N ASP A 18 -5.13 2.11 5.80
CA ASP A 18 -6.29 2.75 6.41
C ASP A 18 -6.25 2.63 7.95
N GLU A 19 -5.86 1.46 8.47
CA GLU A 19 -5.63 1.24 9.91
C GLU A 19 -4.53 2.15 10.46
N MET A 20 -3.43 2.31 9.72
CA MET A 20 -2.33 3.20 10.10
C MET A 20 -2.74 4.67 10.04
N ALA A 21 -3.51 5.09 9.04
CA ALA A 21 -4.00 6.46 8.93
C ALA A 21 -4.99 6.81 10.06
N LEU A 22 -5.84 5.87 10.48
CA LEU A 22 -6.67 6.03 11.67
C LEU A 22 -5.83 6.18 12.94
N THR A 23 -4.80 5.35 13.09
CA THR A 23 -3.95 5.38 14.27
C THR A 23 -3.11 6.65 14.32
N LEU A 24 -2.56 7.10 13.20
CA LEU A 24 -1.82 8.36 13.10
C LEU A 24 -2.68 9.55 13.55
N ARG A 25 -3.92 9.65 13.05
CA ARG A 25 -4.87 10.69 13.49
C ARG A 25 -5.10 10.65 14.99
N HIS A 26 -5.24 9.46 15.57
CA HIS A 26 -5.41 9.32 17.02
C HIS A 26 -4.18 9.84 17.79
N VAL A 27 -2.97 9.49 17.34
CA VAL A 27 -1.71 9.97 17.96
C VAL A 27 -1.58 11.49 17.85
N GLU A 28 -1.93 12.07 16.71
CA GLU A 28 -1.91 13.53 16.49
C GLU A 28 -2.90 14.25 17.41
N LEU A 29 -4.11 13.71 17.59
CA LEU A 29 -5.10 14.24 18.54
C LEU A 29 -4.58 14.18 19.98
N GLN A 30 -3.99 13.06 20.39
CA GLN A 30 -3.39 12.94 21.73
C GLN A 30 -2.27 13.96 21.95
N LYS A 31 -1.43 14.19 20.94
CA LYS A 31 -0.37 15.19 20.99
C LYS A 31 -0.94 16.59 21.18
N SER A 32 -1.94 16.96 20.38
CA SER A 32 -2.62 18.26 20.48
C SER A 32 -3.29 18.47 21.84
N ASP A 33 -3.94 17.44 22.39
CA ASP A 33 -4.57 17.50 23.72
C ASP A 33 -3.54 17.73 24.84
N ILE A 34 -2.39 17.05 24.77
CA ILE A 34 -1.30 17.28 25.72
C ILE A 34 -0.77 18.69 25.56
N GLU A 35 -0.50 19.14 24.33
CA GLU A 35 -0.01 20.50 24.06
C GLU A 35 -0.94 21.56 24.65
N ALA A 36 -2.26 21.39 24.55
CA ALA A 36 -3.25 22.30 25.12
C ALA A 36 -3.31 22.29 26.66
N LYS A 37 -2.96 21.19 27.34
CA LYS A 37 -3.08 21.01 28.80
C LYS A 37 -1.83 21.45 29.59
N GLU A 38 -1.15 22.51 29.15
CA GLU A 38 0.16 22.96 29.69
C GLU A 38 0.22 23.15 31.20
N ALA A 39 -0.86 23.61 31.83
CA ALA A 39 -0.85 23.96 33.25
C ALA A 39 -1.07 22.77 34.22
N SER A 40 -1.53 21.60 33.76
CA SER A 40 -1.99 20.52 34.66
C SER A 40 -1.08 19.29 34.72
N MET A 41 0.01 19.25 33.95
CA MET A 41 0.90 18.09 33.86
C MET A 41 2.30 18.44 34.38
N ASP A 42 2.92 17.47 35.05
CA ASP A 42 4.35 17.51 35.31
C ASP A 42 5.13 17.73 34.01
N ARG A 43 6.09 18.67 34.04
CA ARG A 43 6.80 19.13 32.84
C ARG A 43 7.65 18.02 32.21
N GLU A 44 8.27 17.17 33.04
CA GLU A 44 9.10 16.07 32.57
C GLU A 44 8.24 14.95 31.98
N ALA A 45 7.17 14.57 32.67
CA ALA A 45 6.19 13.60 32.16
C ALA A 45 5.57 14.04 30.83
N ARG A 46 5.25 15.34 30.69
CA ARG A 46 4.77 15.95 29.44
C ARG A 46 5.81 15.83 28.33
N ALA A 47 7.06 16.22 28.59
CA ALA A 47 8.12 16.20 27.59
C ALA A 47 8.41 14.78 27.06
N SER A 48 8.49 13.80 27.97
CA SER A 48 8.66 12.38 27.62
C SER A 48 7.49 11.87 26.78
N ARG A 49 6.25 12.20 27.15
CA ARG A 49 5.06 11.79 26.39
C ARG A 49 5.00 12.42 25.00
N LEU A 50 5.31 13.71 24.86
CA LEU A 50 5.35 14.38 23.57
C LEU A 50 6.44 13.81 22.65
N THR A 51 7.59 13.45 23.21
CA THR A 51 8.68 12.79 22.47
C THR A 51 8.20 11.46 21.90
N LEU A 52 7.61 10.59 22.74
CA LEU A 52 7.06 9.31 22.30
C LEU A 52 6.01 9.47 21.18
N LEU A 53 5.05 10.39 21.36
CA LEU A 53 3.99 10.59 20.37
C LEU A 53 4.52 11.15 19.04
N ARG A 54 5.55 12.00 19.10
CA ARG A 54 6.23 12.49 17.89
C ARG A 54 6.91 11.36 17.14
N ASP A 55 7.64 10.51 17.84
CA ASP A 55 8.37 9.38 17.25
C ASP A 55 7.39 8.37 16.64
N LEU A 56 6.27 8.08 17.32
CA LEU A 56 5.18 7.26 16.79
C LEU A 56 4.55 7.87 15.54
N SER A 57 4.25 9.18 15.55
CA SER A 57 3.68 9.87 14.39
C SER A 57 4.60 9.78 13.18
N GLN A 58 5.91 10.00 13.39
CA GLN A 58 6.91 9.88 12.34
C GLN A 58 6.99 8.45 11.79
N TRP A 59 6.95 7.45 12.67
CA TRP A 59 6.95 6.05 12.27
C TRP A 59 5.73 5.70 11.41
N TYR A 60 4.52 6.05 11.85
CA TYR A 60 3.29 5.80 11.08
C TYR A 60 3.30 6.52 9.73
N ALA A 61 3.76 7.78 9.68
CA ALA A 61 3.86 8.52 8.43
C ALA A 61 4.84 7.85 7.44
N GLN A 62 5.97 7.34 7.94
CA GLN A 62 6.94 6.62 7.11
C GLN A 62 6.38 5.29 6.62
N GLU A 63 5.69 4.55 7.47
CA GLU A 63 5.10 3.27 7.13
C GLU A 63 3.97 3.43 6.08
N ILE A 64 3.11 4.44 6.21
CA ILE A 64 2.10 4.78 5.19
C ILE A 64 2.78 5.05 3.84
N LYS A 65 3.89 5.81 3.81
CA LYS A 65 4.64 6.05 2.57
C LYS A 65 5.16 4.76 1.95
N GLN A 66 5.64 3.81 2.74
CA GLN A 66 6.10 2.51 2.25
C GLN A 66 4.95 1.66 1.69
N VAL A 67 3.80 1.66 2.36
CA VAL A 67 2.60 0.97 1.88
C VAL A 67 2.09 1.60 0.57
N ASP A 68 2.08 2.92 0.46
CA ASP A 68 1.72 3.61 -0.79
C ASP A 68 2.69 3.29 -1.93
N GLN A 69 3.99 3.15 -1.64
CA GLN A 69 4.96 2.67 -2.63
C GLN A 69 4.67 1.22 -3.06
N ALA A 70 4.34 0.35 -2.12
CA ALA A 70 3.96 -1.03 -2.42
C ALA A 70 2.68 -1.11 -3.26
N LEU A 71 1.67 -0.29 -2.94
CA LEU A 71 0.43 -0.18 -3.72
C LEU A 71 0.68 0.30 -5.15
N ARG A 72 1.60 1.26 -5.35
CA ARG A 72 2.02 1.69 -6.69
C ARG A 72 2.66 0.53 -7.47
N ARG A 73 3.54 -0.25 -6.84
CA ARG A 73 4.17 -1.43 -7.49
C ARG A 73 3.14 -2.47 -7.90
N VAL A 74 2.18 -2.77 -7.01
CA VAL A 74 1.08 -3.70 -7.31
C VAL A 74 0.17 -3.17 -8.42
N GLY A 75 -0.09 -1.86 -8.46
CA GLY A 75 -0.88 -1.22 -9.53
C GLY A 75 -0.15 -1.09 -10.86
N GLN A 76 1.19 -1.08 -10.87
CA GLN A 76 2.02 -1.05 -12.07
C GLN A 76 2.14 -2.41 -12.77
N VAL A 77 1.73 -3.50 -12.11
CA VAL A 77 1.53 -4.79 -12.80
C VAL A 77 0.26 -4.67 -13.64
N ASN A 78 0.39 -4.08 -14.82
CA ASN A 78 -0.65 -4.05 -15.84
C ASN A 78 -0.90 -5.49 -16.30
N PHE A 79 -1.86 -6.14 -15.68
CA PHE A 79 -2.45 -7.36 -16.21
C PHE A 79 -3.30 -6.96 -17.41
N ALA A 80 -2.78 -7.16 -18.62
CA ALA A 80 -3.62 -7.14 -19.81
C ALA A 80 -4.34 -8.49 -19.92
N VAL A 81 -5.51 -8.53 -20.56
CA VAL A 81 -6.21 -9.78 -20.84
C VAL A 81 -6.05 -10.11 -22.32
N CYS A 82 -5.69 -11.35 -22.64
CA CYS A 82 -5.66 -11.85 -24.00
C CYS A 82 -7.07 -11.80 -24.60
N SER A 83 -7.24 -11.06 -25.70
CA SER A 83 -8.50 -10.99 -26.46
C SER A 83 -8.88 -12.29 -27.19
N GLY A 84 -7.94 -13.24 -27.33
CA GLY A 84 -8.18 -14.54 -27.97
C GLY A 84 -8.69 -15.62 -27.00
N CYS A 85 -8.08 -15.73 -25.82
CA CYS A 85 -8.38 -16.80 -24.86
C CYS A 85 -8.78 -16.32 -23.46
N GLY A 86 -8.75 -15.01 -23.19
CA GLY A 86 -9.07 -14.45 -21.88
C GLY A 86 -7.98 -14.64 -20.81
N ALA A 87 -6.83 -15.23 -21.16
CA ALA A 87 -5.73 -15.42 -20.21
C ALA A 87 -5.10 -14.09 -19.77
N LEU A 88 -4.65 -14.03 -18.51
CA LEU A 88 -3.90 -12.89 -17.97
C LEU A 88 -2.51 -12.82 -18.64
N LEU A 89 -2.18 -11.65 -19.19
CA LEU A 89 -0.88 -11.31 -19.76
C LEU A 89 -0.03 -10.66 -18.67
N THR A 90 1.17 -11.19 -18.44
CA THR A 90 2.15 -10.56 -17.55
C THR A 90 2.69 -9.27 -18.16
N SER A 91 3.09 -8.34 -17.29
CA SER A 91 3.54 -6.99 -17.67
C SER A 91 4.75 -6.97 -18.61
N GLU A 92 5.56 -8.04 -18.67
CA GLU A 92 6.70 -8.15 -19.58
C GLU A 92 6.31 -8.08 -21.07
N ARG A 93 5.12 -8.58 -21.44
CA ARG A 93 4.63 -8.53 -22.83
C ARG A 93 4.02 -7.17 -23.19
N HIS A 94 3.42 -6.50 -22.21
CA HIS A 94 2.72 -5.23 -22.41
C HIS A 94 3.68 -4.05 -22.62
N ALA A 95 4.89 -4.12 -22.07
CA ALA A 95 5.92 -3.09 -22.21
C ALA A 95 6.62 -3.07 -23.58
N THR A 96 6.61 -4.21 -24.31
CA THR A 96 7.33 -4.37 -25.59
C THR A 96 6.42 -4.37 -26.81
N HIS A 97 5.12 -4.62 -26.67
CA HIS A 97 4.15 -4.59 -27.76
C HIS A 97 2.86 -3.90 -27.33
N SER A 98 2.77 -2.58 -27.54
CA SER A 98 1.53 -1.81 -27.35
C SER A 98 0.39 -2.23 -28.28
N ALA A 99 0.68 -3.04 -29.32
CA ALA A 99 -0.30 -3.54 -30.29
C ALA A 99 -0.81 -4.97 -29.99
N GLY A 100 -0.16 -5.71 -29.08
CA GLY A 100 -0.44 -7.14 -28.90
C GLY A 100 -1.51 -7.43 -27.85
N LYS A 101 -2.80 -7.38 -28.23
CA LYS A 101 -3.92 -7.84 -27.38
C LYS A 101 -4.01 -9.37 -27.23
N LEU A 102 -3.00 -10.15 -27.63
CA LEU A 102 -3.04 -11.62 -27.65
C LEU A 102 -1.91 -12.21 -26.78
N CYS A 103 -2.09 -13.42 -26.24
CA CYS A 103 -1.02 -14.21 -25.63
C CYS A 103 -0.16 -14.88 -26.73
N VAL A 104 1.00 -15.44 -26.36
CA VAL A 104 1.93 -16.08 -27.30
C VAL A 104 1.20 -17.13 -28.13
N GLN A 105 0.47 -18.02 -27.46
CA GLN A 105 -0.28 -19.09 -28.10
C GLN A 105 -1.33 -18.58 -29.10
N CYS A 106 -2.10 -17.53 -28.75
CA CYS A 106 -3.12 -16.97 -29.65
C CYS A 106 -2.52 -16.15 -30.79
N GLN A 107 -1.32 -15.58 -30.59
CA GLN A 107 -0.60 -14.89 -31.65
C GLN A 107 -0.06 -15.88 -32.67
N ASP A 108 0.60 -16.94 -32.21
CA ASP A 108 1.15 -18.00 -33.07
C ASP A 108 0.05 -18.66 -33.92
N GLN A 109 -1.15 -18.85 -33.35
CA GLN A 109 -2.32 -19.37 -34.07
C GLN A 109 -2.87 -18.43 -35.16
N ARG A 110 -2.63 -17.12 -35.06
CA ARG A 110 -3.13 -16.13 -36.02
C ARG A 110 -2.12 -15.87 -37.15
N GLU A 111 -0.84 -16.10 -36.90
CA GLU A 111 0.26 -15.91 -37.86
C GLU A 111 0.57 -17.18 -38.68
N LEU A 112 -0.14 -18.29 -38.39
CA LEU A 112 -0.23 -19.50 -39.23
C LEU A 112 -1.28 -19.33 -40.34
#